data_AF-A0A0A6F4A8-F1
#
_entry.id   AF-A0A0A6F4A8-F1
#
_cell.length_a   1.000
_cell.length_b   1.000
_cell.length_c   1.000
_cell.angle_alpha   90.00
_cell.angle_beta   90.00
_cell.angle_gamma   90.00
#
_symmetry.space_group_name_H-M   'P 1'
#
loop_
_entity.id
_entity.type
_entity.pdbx_description
1 polymer ?
#
loop_
_entity_poly.entity_id
_entity_poly.type
_entity_poly.pdbx_seq_one_letter_code
_entity_poly.pdbx_strand_id
1 'polypeptide(L)'
;MIRPSVDVIRVGAEGESLVVIDGFAPDPERLVNEAEAATLTTLGAYYPGVRAPVGERYCAEIGPLVAGAARRIFGFTRTLAFDRALFSLSVTPPADLALAQRIPHIDDVAPGKLAIVHYLSHADWGGTRFFRHRSTAFETITPTRHRDYLDALADDLRMHGEPAPGYIEGDTAIFADIGHVAPAYNRAVIYRSSLLHCAAISNDRMLPPVPRDGRLTIASFLSAA
;
A
#
# COMPACT_ATOMS: atom_id res chain seq x y z
N MET A 1 -0.06 10.17 -25.78
CA MET A 1 0.85 10.10 -24.63
C MET A 1 0.01 10.31 -23.38
N ILE A 2 0.04 9.38 -22.42
CA ILE A 2 -0.72 9.51 -21.16
C ILE A 2 -0.16 10.73 -20.42
N ARG A 3 -1.03 11.64 -20.00
CA ARG A 3 -0.64 12.82 -19.21
C ARG A 3 -1.08 12.60 -17.77
N PRO A 4 -0.16 12.50 -16.80
CA PRO A 4 -0.53 12.25 -15.42
C PRO A 4 -1.24 13.46 -14.81
N SER A 5 -2.27 13.21 -14.00
CA SER A 5 -2.83 14.19 -13.05
C SER A 5 -2.40 13.85 -11.64
N VAL A 6 -2.09 14.87 -10.83
CA VAL A 6 -1.57 14.70 -9.48
C VAL A 6 -2.47 15.43 -8.51
N ASP A 7 -3.02 14.70 -7.55
CA ASP A 7 -3.81 15.21 -6.46
C ASP A 7 -3.11 14.91 -5.12
N VAL A 8 -3.29 15.82 -4.16
CA VAL A 8 -2.75 15.66 -2.80
C VAL A 8 -3.90 15.68 -1.81
N ILE A 9 -4.00 14.60 -1.04
CA ILE A 9 -5.01 14.42 -0.01
C ILE A 9 -4.32 14.45 1.35
N ARG A 10 -4.93 15.08 2.34
CA ARG A 10 -4.49 15.04 3.74
C ARG A 10 -5.44 14.12 4.50
N VAL A 11 -4.90 13.16 5.24
CA VAL A 11 -5.69 12.17 6.01
C VAL A 11 -5.38 12.23 7.49
N GLY A 12 -6.39 11.92 8.31
CA GLY A 12 -6.25 11.88 9.76
C GLY A 12 -5.95 13.21 10.45
N ALA A 13 -5.67 13.12 11.74
CA ALA A 13 -5.37 14.23 12.64
C ALA A 13 -3.90 14.67 12.59
N GLU A 14 -2.96 13.76 12.27
CA GLU A 14 -1.57 14.13 11.93
C GLU A 14 -1.53 14.80 10.55
N GLY A 15 -2.61 14.62 9.79
CA GLY A 15 -2.89 15.25 8.52
C GLY A 15 -2.09 14.64 7.37
N GLU A 16 -1.37 13.53 7.53
CA GLU A 16 -0.41 12.98 6.56
C GLU A 16 -0.81 13.11 5.07
N SER A 17 0.19 13.42 4.23
CA SER A 17 -0.04 13.63 2.80
C SER A 17 -0.04 12.30 2.07
N LEU A 18 -1.08 12.10 1.28
CA LEU A 18 -1.15 11.09 0.23
C LEU A 18 -1.02 11.80 -1.11
N VAL A 19 -0.17 11.29 -2.00
CA VAL A 19 -0.13 11.76 -3.38
C VAL A 19 -0.81 10.71 -4.25
N VAL A 20 -1.91 11.11 -4.89
CA VAL A 20 -2.67 10.28 -5.82
C VAL A 20 -2.33 10.74 -7.23
N ILE A 21 -1.96 9.80 -8.10
CA ILE A 21 -1.57 10.09 -9.47
C ILE A 21 -2.35 9.20 -10.41
N ASP A 22 -3.20 9.78 -11.25
CA ASP A 22 -3.85 9.07 -12.36
C ASP A 22 -3.01 9.17 -13.62
N GLY A 23 -3.01 8.11 -14.44
CA GLY A 23 -2.17 8.04 -15.63
C GLY A 23 -0.68 7.90 -15.27
N PHE A 24 -0.38 7.10 -14.24
CA PHE A 24 0.93 7.05 -13.57
C PHE A 24 2.05 6.51 -14.44
N ALA A 25 1.86 5.35 -15.06
CA ALA A 25 2.80 4.75 -16.00
C ALA A 25 2.44 5.13 -17.45
N PRO A 26 3.44 5.30 -18.33
CA PRO A 26 3.21 5.67 -19.73
C PRO A 26 2.58 4.55 -20.57
N ASP A 27 2.78 3.30 -20.18
CA ASP A 27 2.28 2.10 -20.84
C ASP A 27 1.84 1.04 -19.80
N PRO A 28 0.65 1.19 -19.20
CA PRO A 28 0.16 0.27 -18.17
C PRO A 28 -0.24 -1.11 -18.72
N GLU A 29 -0.69 -1.20 -19.97
CA GLU A 29 -1.02 -2.48 -20.61
C GLU A 29 0.20 -3.38 -20.75
N ARG A 30 1.36 -2.81 -21.09
CA ARG A 30 2.64 -3.55 -21.06
C ARG A 30 2.90 -4.15 -19.68
N LEU A 31 2.65 -3.40 -18.60
CA LEU A 31 2.89 -3.88 -17.23
C LEU A 31 1.94 -5.02 -16.87
N VAL A 32 0.68 -4.98 -17.31
CA VAL A 32 -0.26 -6.10 -17.15
C VAL A 32 0.25 -7.34 -17.89
N ASN A 33 0.68 -7.19 -19.15
CA ASN A 33 1.21 -8.30 -19.96
C ASN A 33 2.51 -8.88 -19.35
N GLU A 34 3.38 -8.03 -18.82
CA GLU A 34 4.59 -8.46 -18.10
C GLU A 34 4.24 -9.26 -16.84
N ALA A 35 3.21 -8.85 -16.09
CA ALA A 35 2.73 -9.58 -14.92
C ALA A 35 2.14 -10.94 -15.30
N GLU A 36 1.38 -11.05 -16.40
CA GLU A 36 0.85 -12.32 -16.90
C GLU A 36 1.94 -13.29 -17.35
N ALA A 37 3.02 -12.77 -17.94
CA ALA A 37 4.15 -13.59 -18.38
C ALA A 37 5.10 -13.98 -17.24
N ALA A 38 5.02 -13.31 -16.09
CA ALA A 38 5.89 -13.57 -14.95
C ALA A 38 5.45 -14.80 -14.14
N THR A 39 6.42 -15.49 -13.54
CA THR A 39 6.14 -16.51 -12.53
C THR A 39 5.90 -15.84 -11.18
N LEU A 40 4.64 -15.63 -10.81
CA LEU A 40 4.30 -15.12 -9.48
C LEU A 40 4.36 -16.24 -8.44
N THR A 41 5.02 -15.96 -7.31
CA THR A 41 5.16 -16.91 -6.20
C THR A 41 4.87 -16.22 -4.87
N THR A 42 4.70 -17.01 -3.80
CA THR A 42 4.59 -16.44 -2.46
C THR A 42 5.91 -15.79 -2.06
N LEU A 43 5.94 -14.47 -1.96
CA LEU A 43 7.12 -13.68 -1.63
C LEU A 43 6.80 -12.66 -0.53
N GLY A 44 7.44 -12.82 0.62
CA GLY A 44 7.22 -12.01 1.82
C GLY A 44 6.11 -12.57 2.70
N ALA A 45 6.36 -12.60 4.02
CA ALA A 45 5.49 -13.29 4.98
C ALA A 45 4.13 -12.61 5.22
N TYR A 46 4.01 -11.33 4.85
CA TYR A 46 2.87 -10.49 5.24
C TYR A 46 1.96 -10.07 4.08
N TYR A 47 2.29 -10.42 2.84
CA TYR A 47 1.45 -10.08 1.70
C TYR A 47 0.39 -11.18 1.44
N PRO A 48 -0.90 -10.85 1.29
CA PRO A 48 -1.98 -11.82 1.07
C PRO A 48 -2.08 -12.25 -0.40
N GLY A 49 -0.99 -12.81 -0.94
CA GLY A 49 -0.99 -13.37 -2.29
C GLY A 49 0.39 -13.63 -2.88
N VAL A 50 0.47 -13.54 -4.21
CA VAL A 50 1.66 -13.88 -4.98
C VAL A 50 2.29 -12.65 -5.64
N ARG A 51 3.60 -12.70 -5.84
CA ARG A 51 4.39 -11.57 -6.31
C ARG A 51 5.50 -12.00 -7.27
N ALA A 52 5.97 -11.04 -8.06
CA ALA A 52 7.17 -11.17 -8.90
C ALA A 52 7.91 -9.82 -8.97
N PRO A 53 9.24 -9.81 -9.15
CA PRO A 53 9.99 -8.58 -9.41
C PRO A 53 9.50 -7.84 -10.66
N VAL A 54 9.48 -6.51 -10.61
CA VAL A 54 9.25 -5.66 -11.78
C VAL A 54 10.59 -5.27 -12.39
N GLY A 55 10.66 -5.22 -13.72
CA GLY A 55 11.88 -4.82 -14.42
C GLY A 55 12.26 -3.34 -14.21
N GLU A 56 13.55 -3.04 -14.28
CA GLU A 56 14.11 -1.69 -14.03
C GLU A 56 13.52 -0.59 -14.92
N ARG A 57 13.04 -0.97 -16.12
CA ARG A 57 12.35 -0.05 -17.04
C ARG A 57 11.17 0.65 -16.37
N TYR A 58 10.40 -0.05 -15.55
CA TYR A 58 9.30 0.56 -14.79
C TYR A 58 9.82 1.69 -13.90
N CYS A 59 10.82 1.41 -13.06
CA CYS A 59 11.42 2.38 -12.14
C CYS A 59 11.99 3.60 -12.88
N ALA A 60 12.63 3.38 -14.03
CA ALA A 60 13.17 4.45 -14.87
C ALA A 60 12.06 5.35 -15.45
N GLU A 61 10.94 4.77 -15.89
CA GLU A 61 9.81 5.51 -16.48
C GLU A 61 9.07 6.37 -15.44
N ILE A 62 8.82 5.84 -14.23
CA ILE A 62 8.08 6.59 -13.18
C ILE A 62 8.99 7.47 -12.30
N GLY A 63 10.30 7.21 -12.29
CA GLY A 63 11.27 7.84 -11.38
C GLY A 63 11.22 9.37 -11.35
N PRO A 64 11.23 10.08 -12.49
CA PRO A 64 11.17 11.55 -12.51
C PRO A 64 9.90 12.10 -11.85
N LEU A 65 8.75 11.45 -12.07
CA LEU A 65 7.46 11.84 -11.50
C LEU A 65 7.43 11.63 -9.98
N VAL A 66 7.88 10.46 -9.53
CA VAL A 66 8.00 10.12 -8.11
C VAL A 66 8.97 11.06 -7.39
N ALA A 67 10.12 11.35 -8.00
CA ALA A 67 11.09 12.28 -7.44
C ALA A 67 10.55 13.71 -7.32
N GLY A 68 9.71 14.14 -8.27
CA GLY A 68 8.98 15.40 -8.20
C GLY A 68 8.01 15.45 -7.01
N ALA A 69 7.23 14.40 -6.81
CA ALA A 69 6.29 14.29 -5.69
C ALA A 69 7.00 14.24 -4.33
N ALA A 70 8.04 13.41 -4.21
CA ALA A 70 8.87 13.29 -3.01
C ALA A 70 9.48 14.63 -2.57
N ARG A 71 10.05 15.39 -3.50
CA ARG A 71 10.60 16.72 -3.20
C ARG A 71 9.52 17.71 -2.76
N ARG A 72 8.44 17.84 -3.54
CA ARG A 72 7.45 18.91 -3.35
C ARG A 72 6.50 18.67 -2.18
N ILE A 73 6.14 17.41 -1.93
CA ILE A 73 5.08 17.05 -0.96
C ILE A 73 5.67 16.44 0.31
N PHE A 74 6.68 15.59 0.18
CA PHE A 74 7.27 14.89 1.33
C PHE A 74 8.54 15.58 1.88
N GLY A 75 9.05 16.60 1.18
CA GLY A 75 10.21 17.39 1.59
C GLY A 75 11.55 16.68 1.43
N PHE A 76 11.61 15.59 0.65
CA PHE A 76 12.84 14.82 0.48
C PHE A 76 13.77 15.50 -0.51
N THR A 77 14.88 16.05 -0.02
CA THR A 77 15.89 16.76 -0.83
C THR A 77 17.00 15.86 -1.35
N ARG A 78 17.09 14.65 -0.78
CA ARG A 78 18.04 13.59 -1.09
C ARG A 78 17.67 12.82 -2.36
N THR A 79 18.63 12.06 -2.89
CA THR A 79 18.38 11.21 -4.07
C THR A 79 17.46 10.06 -3.67
N LEU A 80 16.44 9.77 -4.48
CA LEU A 80 15.59 8.61 -4.25
C LEU A 80 16.14 7.39 -4.96
N ALA A 81 16.20 6.28 -4.23
CA ALA A 81 16.46 4.96 -4.78
C ALA A 81 15.21 4.09 -4.62
N PHE A 82 14.93 3.25 -5.62
CA PHE A 82 13.97 2.16 -5.48
C PHE A 82 14.65 1.01 -4.74
N ASP A 83 14.16 0.68 -3.55
CA ASP A 83 14.64 -0.46 -2.77
C ASP A 83 14.12 -1.77 -3.40
N ARG A 84 12.86 -1.76 -3.86
CA ARG A 84 12.23 -2.86 -4.61
C ARG A 84 10.96 -2.39 -5.32
N ALA A 85 10.59 -3.06 -6.40
CA ALA A 85 9.29 -2.96 -7.05
C ALA A 85 8.79 -4.37 -7.39
N LEU A 86 7.57 -4.69 -6.98
CA LEU A 86 7.00 -6.04 -7.09
C LEU A 86 5.61 -5.99 -7.71
N PHE A 87 5.38 -6.71 -8.81
CA PHE A 87 4.04 -7.14 -9.19
C PHE A 87 3.45 -7.88 -8.01
N SER A 88 2.22 -7.54 -7.66
CA SER A 88 1.56 -7.98 -6.44
C SER A 88 0.11 -8.31 -6.77
N LEU A 89 -0.22 -9.60 -6.79
CA LEU A 89 -1.57 -10.08 -7.05
C LEU A 89 -2.16 -10.63 -5.75
N SER A 90 -3.19 -9.96 -5.22
CA SER A 90 -3.90 -10.44 -4.03
C SER A 90 -4.74 -11.66 -4.42
N VAL A 91 -4.54 -12.80 -3.75
CA VAL A 91 -5.25 -14.06 -4.04
C VAL A 91 -5.69 -14.81 -2.78
N THR A 92 -5.24 -14.41 -1.59
CA THR A 92 -5.56 -15.11 -0.36
C THR A 92 -7.04 -14.90 0.02
N PRO A 93 -7.83 -15.97 0.21
CA PRO A 93 -9.20 -15.85 0.69
C PRO A 93 -9.29 -15.24 2.10
N PRO A 94 -10.36 -14.50 2.43
CA PRO A 94 -10.59 -13.92 3.75
C PRO A 94 -10.37 -14.87 4.94
N ALA A 95 -10.83 -16.12 4.81
CA ALA A 95 -10.74 -17.14 5.86
C ALA A 95 -9.30 -17.63 6.12
N ASP A 96 -8.41 -17.47 5.15
CA ASP A 96 -7.03 -17.98 5.19
C ASP A 96 -6.01 -16.90 5.59
N LEU A 97 -6.48 -15.68 5.88
CA LEU A 97 -5.62 -14.57 6.26
C LEU A 97 -5.00 -14.79 7.64
N ALA A 98 -3.68 -14.62 7.71
CA ALA A 98 -2.97 -14.54 8.98
C ALA A 98 -3.35 -13.24 9.73
N LEU A 99 -3.20 -13.20 11.06
CA LEU A 99 -3.50 -12.01 11.87
C LEU A 99 -2.89 -10.71 11.30
N ALA A 100 -1.61 -10.74 10.90
CA ALA A 100 -0.92 -9.57 10.34
C ALA A 100 -1.52 -9.05 9.02
N GLN A 101 -2.33 -9.86 8.32
CA GLN A 101 -3.04 -9.48 7.09
C GLN A 101 -4.46 -8.95 7.36
N ARG A 102 -4.94 -9.07 8.60
CA ARG A 102 -6.29 -8.67 9.05
C ARG A 102 -6.30 -7.35 9.82
N ILE A 103 -5.13 -6.75 10.06
CA ILE A 103 -4.96 -5.48 10.77
C ILE A 103 -4.08 -4.51 9.98
N PRO A 104 -4.21 -3.18 10.20
CA PRO A 104 -3.33 -2.16 9.62
C PRO A 104 -1.86 -2.43 9.92
N HIS A 105 -1.01 -2.11 8.95
CA HIS A 105 0.44 -2.27 9.06
C HIS A 105 1.18 -1.02 8.57
N ILE A 106 2.48 -1.03 8.82
CA ILE A 106 3.47 -0.11 8.25
C ILE A 106 4.49 -0.94 7.46
N ASP A 107 5.16 -0.30 6.50
CA ASP A 107 6.18 -0.96 5.70
C ASP A 107 7.59 -0.77 6.27
N ASP A 108 7.85 0.39 6.89
CA ASP A 108 9.15 0.75 7.47
C ASP A 108 8.96 1.90 8.47
N VAL A 109 9.75 1.89 9.55
CA VAL A 109 9.79 2.97 10.54
C VAL A 109 10.82 4.05 10.17
N ALA A 110 11.80 3.73 9.32
CA ALA A 110 12.91 4.61 9.03
C ALA A 110 12.45 5.90 8.32
N PRO A 111 13.03 7.07 8.67
CA PRO A 111 12.75 8.31 7.96
C PRO A 111 13.23 8.21 6.51
N GLY A 112 12.59 8.96 5.61
CA GLY A 112 12.98 8.95 4.19
C GLY A 112 12.39 7.80 3.38
N LYS A 113 11.49 6.98 3.95
CA LYS A 113 10.87 5.83 3.29
C LYS A 113 9.51 6.16 2.70
N LEU A 114 9.30 5.81 1.42
CA LEU A 114 8.00 5.90 0.75
C LEU A 114 7.54 4.52 0.26
N ALA A 115 6.24 4.31 0.31
CA ALA A 115 5.56 3.23 -0.36
C ALA A 115 4.70 3.78 -1.51
N ILE A 116 4.60 3.00 -2.58
CA ILE A 116 3.74 3.26 -3.73
C ILE A 116 2.90 2.02 -3.98
N VAL A 117 1.59 2.21 -4.09
CA VAL A 117 0.67 1.19 -4.63
C VAL A 117 0.15 1.70 -5.96
N HIS A 118 0.57 1.05 -7.05
CA HIS A 118 0.13 1.35 -8.41
C HIS A 118 -0.88 0.29 -8.87
N TYR A 119 -2.12 0.70 -9.12
CA TYR A 119 -3.22 -0.16 -9.51
C TYR A 119 -3.23 -0.44 -11.01
N LEU A 120 -3.22 -1.73 -11.37
CA LEU A 120 -3.26 -2.20 -12.75
C LEU A 120 -4.52 -3.03 -13.06
N SER A 121 -5.44 -3.15 -12.11
CA SER A 121 -6.71 -3.84 -12.31
C SER A 121 -7.70 -2.95 -13.05
N HIS A 122 -8.43 -3.52 -14.01
CA HIS A 122 -9.55 -2.82 -14.67
C HIS A 122 -10.83 -2.85 -13.82
N ALA A 123 -11.07 -3.95 -13.12
CA ALA A 123 -12.18 -4.08 -12.18
C ALA A 123 -11.83 -3.44 -10.84
N ASP A 124 -12.87 -2.95 -10.14
CA ASP A 124 -12.73 -2.49 -8.76
C ASP A 124 -12.56 -3.68 -7.82
N TRP A 125 -11.36 -3.85 -7.29
CA TRP A 125 -11.00 -4.82 -6.25
C TRP A 125 -10.61 -4.16 -4.93
N GLY A 126 -10.93 -2.88 -4.77
CA GLY A 126 -10.59 -2.12 -3.57
C GLY A 126 -9.20 -1.49 -3.56
N GLY A 127 -9.14 -0.29 -2.98
CA GLY A 127 -7.97 0.57 -2.97
C GLY A 127 -7.08 0.37 -1.75
N THR A 128 -6.63 1.49 -1.17
CA THR A 128 -5.82 1.53 0.06
C THR A 128 -6.54 2.39 1.09
N ARG A 129 -6.71 1.83 2.28
CA ARG A 129 -7.29 2.50 3.45
C ARG A 129 -6.18 2.82 4.46
N PHE A 130 -6.32 3.93 5.15
CA PHE A 130 -5.38 4.46 6.14
C PHE A 130 -6.06 4.51 7.50
N PHE A 131 -5.28 4.34 8.56
CA PHE A 131 -5.82 4.13 9.90
C PHE A 131 -5.11 4.95 10.96
N ARG A 132 -5.84 5.18 12.05
CA ARG A 132 -5.30 5.62 13.34
C ARG A 132 -5.46 4.50 14.35
N HIS A 133 -4.40 4.20 15.08
CA HIS A 133 -4.47 3.34 16.26
C HIS A 133 -5.18 4.08 17.40
N ARG A 134 -6.23 3.50 17.98
CA ARG A 134 -7.09 4.20 18.95
C ARG A 134 -6.38 4.42 20.29
N SER A 135 -5.72 3.40 20.82
CA SER A 135 -5.11 3.45 22.15
C SER A 135 -3.92 4.42 22.23
N THR A 136 -3.16 4.58 21.14
CA THR A 136 -2.02 5.52 21.09
C THR A 136 -2.30 6.82 20.35
N ALA A 137 -3.45 6.92 19.67
CA ALA A 137 -3.77 7.97 18.71
C ALA A 137 -2.77 8.12 17.54
N PHE A 138 -1.86 7.16 17.34
CA PHE A 138 -0.86 7.24 16.26
C PHE A 138 -1.46 6.89 14.90
N GLU A 139 -1.09 7.66 13.89
CA GLU A 139 -1.37 7.39 12.47
C GLU A 139 -0.07 6.96 11.78
N THR A 140 1.04 7.61 12.14
CA THR A 140 2.39 7.22 11.75
C THR A 140 3.20 6.58 12.88
N ILE A 141 3.90 5.51 12.55
CA ILE A 141 4.77 4.76 13.46
C ILE A 141 6.23 5.02 13.09
N THR A 142 6.84 5.96 13.79
CA THR A 142 8.26 6.32 13.66
C THR A 142 9.14 5.40 14.52
N PRO A 143 10.48 5.46 14.42
CA PRO A 143 11.35 4.61 15.24
C PRO A 143 11.16 4.83 16.73
N THR A 144 10.83 6.07 17.14
CA THR A 144 10.57 6.43 18.54
C THR A 144 9.19 6.02 19.03
N ARG A 145 8.22 5.79 18.13
CA ARG A 145 6.85 5.35 18.46
C ARG A 145 6.66 3.85 18.37
N HIS A 146 7.55 3.15 17.67
CA HIS A 146 7.35 1.75 17.29
C HIS A 146 7.17 0.82 18.49
N ARG A 147 7.97 0.99 19.54
CA ARG A 147 7.86 0.15 20.74
C ARG A 147 6.52 0.34 21.45
N ASP A 148 6.18 1.59 21.73
CA ASP A 148 4.93 1.96 22.40
C ASP A 148 3.70 1.49 21.60
N TYR A 149 3.77 1.57 20.26
CA TYR A 149 2.73 1.04 19.38
C TYR A 149 2.57 -0.47 19.52
N LEU A 150 3.66 -1.24 19.47
CA LEU A 150 3.60 -2.71 19.56
C LEU A 150 3.11 -3.18 20.92
N ASP A 151 3.57 -2.55 22.01
CA ASP A 151 3.11 -2.89 23.36
C ASP A 151 1.62 -2.61 23.52
N ALA A 152 1.14 -1.43 23.06
CA ALA A 152 -0.28 -1.09 23.11
C ALA A 152 -1.14 -1.99 22.21
N LEU A 153 -0.68 -2.32 21.00
CA LEU A 153 -1.39 -3.24 20.10
C LEU A 153 -1.54 -4.64 20.72
N ALA A 154 -0.50 -5.14 21.40
CA ALA A 154 -0.56 -6.42 22.10
C ALA A 154 -1.57 -6.40 23.25
N ASP A 155 -1.66 -5.29 23.98
CA ASP A 155 -2.66 -5.09 25.04
C ASP A 155 -4.08 -5.00 24.48
N ASP A 156 -4.26 -4.29 23.37
CA ASP A 156 -5.53 -4.16 22.66
C ASP A 156 -6.02 -5.51 22.13
N LEU A 157 -5.15 -6.31 21.53
CA LEU A 157 -5.49 -7.68 21.08
C LEU A 157 -5.83 -8.61 22.26
N ARG A 158 -5.21 -8.41 23.42
CA ARG A 158 -5.55 -9.17 24.64
C ARG A 158 -6.90 -8.75 25.22
N MET A 159 -7.24 -7.47 25.12
CA MET A 159 -8.48 -6.89 25.65
C MET A 159 -9.68 -7.17 24.74
N HIS A 160 -9.52 -6.97 23.43
CA HIS A 160 -10.59 -7.03 22.44
C HIS A 160 -10.64 -8.36 21.67
N GLY A 161 -9.59 -9.18 21.79
CA GLY A 161 -9.40 -10.37 20.97
C GLY A 161 -8.80 -10.04 19.60
N GLU A 162 -8.43 -11.08 18.87
CA GLU A 162 -8.06 -10.94 17.46
C GLU A 162 -9.30 -10.57 16.62
N PRO A 163 -9.14 -9.80 15.52
CA PRO A 163 -10.21 -9.56 14.57
C PRO A 163 -10.77 -10.89 14.03
N ALA A 164 -12.00 -10.88 13.51
CA ALA A 164 -12.53 -12.03 12.78
C ALA A 164 -11.70 -12.31 11.50
N PRO A 165 -11.76 -13.52 10.91
CA PRO A 165 -11.14 -13.78 9.61
C PRO A 165 -11.69 -12.82 8.54
N GLY A 166 -10.79 -12.15 7.82
CA GLY A 166 -11.15 -11.23 6.75
C GLY A 166 -10.25 -10.00 6.63
N TYR A 167 -10.33 -9.36 5.48
CA TYR A 167 -9.74 -8.05 5.25
C TYR A 167 -10.47 -7.01 6.10
N ILE A 168 -9.72 -6.06 6.67
CA ILE A 168 -10.30 -5.04 7.55
C ILE A 168 -11.24 -4.09 6.79
N GLU A 169 -12.49 -4.02 7.25
CA GLU A 169 -13.56 -3.17 6.69
C GLU A 169 -13.89 -2.00 7.62
N GLY A 170 -13.14 -0.91 7.49
CA GLY A 170 -13.40 0.36 8.18
C GLY A 170 -12.96 0.35 9.64
N ASP A 171 -13.76 0.96 10.50
CA ASP A 171 -13.50 1.07 11.93
C ASP A 171 -13.53 -0.29 12.65
N THR A 172 -12.64 -0.45 13.63
CA THR A 172 -12.65 -1.54 14.60
C THR A 172 -12.53 -0.99 16.02
N ALA A 173 -12.57 -1.87 17.03
CA ALA A 173 -12.28 -1.49 18.41
C ALA A 173 -10.84 -0.96 18.61
N ILE A 174 -9.90 -1.37 17.75
CA ILE A 174 -8.46 -1.07 17.88
C ILE A 174 -8.04 0.06 16.92
N PHE A 175 -8.67 0.14 15.74
CA PHE A 175 -8.30 1.08 14.68
C PHE A 175 -9.49 1.93 14.24
N ALA A 176 -9.22 3.19 13.89
CA ALA A 176 -10.16 4.07 13.21
C ALA A 176 -9.73 4.27 11.76
N ASP A 177 -10.65 4.16 10.80
CA ASP A 177 -10.47 4.56 9.41
C ASP A 177 -10.37 6.09 9.33
N ILE A 178 -9.29 6.59 8.74
CA ILE A 178 -9.02 8.03 8.61
C ILE A 178 -8.95 8.49 7.16
N GLY A 179 -9.16 7.58 6.20
CA GLY A 179 -9.08 7.91 4.78
C GLY A 179 -8.94 6.70 3.89
N HIS A 180 -9.41 6.85 2.66
CA HIS A 180 -9.37 5.81 1.65
C HIS A 180 -9.08 6.44 0.28
N VAL A 181 -8.18 5.80 -0.47
CA VAL A 181 -7.97 6.10 -1.89
C VAL A 181 -8.54 4.96 -2.70
N ALA A 182 -9.64 5.24 -3.40
CA ALA A 182 -10.28 4.28 -4.30
C ALA A 182 -9.34 3.87 -5.44
N PRO A 183 -9.40 2.61 -5.90
CA PRO A 183 -8.57 2.15 -6.99
C PRO A 183 -9.05 2.76 -8.31
N ALA A 184 -8.14 2.94 -9.23
CA ALA A 184 -8.45 3.21 -10.63
C ALA A 184 -7.33 2.63 -11.49
N TYR A 185 -7.65 2.18 -12.70
CA TYR A 185 -6.63 1.65 -13.61
C TYR A 185 -5.56 2.71 -13.89
N ASN A 186 -4.28 2.33 -13.78
CA ASN A 186 -3.11 3.21 -13.93
C ASN A 186 -3.08 4.38 -12.91
N ARG A 187 -3.67 4.19 -11.72
CA ARG A 187 -3.55 5.09 -10.58
C ARG A 187 -2.43 4.64 -9.65
N ALA A 188 -1.63 5.56 -9.14
CA ALA A 188 -0.76 5.31 -8.00
C ALA A 188 -1.18 6.12 -6.77
N VAL A 189 -1.00 5.54 -5.60
CA VAL A 189 -1.01 6.26 -4.32
C VAL A 189 0.38 6.16 -3.69
N ILE A 190 0.95 7.30 -3.30
CA ILE A 190 2.26 7.43 -2.66
C ILE A 190 2.06 7.97 -1.26
N TYR A 191 2.71 7.34 -0.27
CA TYR A 191 2.63 7.72 1.13
C TYR A 191 3.92 7.33 1.88
N ARG A 192 4.12 7.86 3.09
CA ARG A 192 5.24 7.47 3.95
C ARG A 192 5.08 6.03 4.40
N SER A 193 6.14 5.23 4.34
CA SER A 193 6.13 3.82 4.75
C SER A 193 5.75 3.60 6.22
N SER A 194 5.84 4.65 7.05
CA SER A 194 5.46 4.62 8.46
C SER A 194 3.96 4.84 8.71
N LEU A 195 3.15 5.14 7.69
CA LEU A 195 1.72 5.40 7.84
C LEU A 195 0.94 4.08 7.93
N LEU A 196 0.06 3.96 8.94
CA LEU A 196 -0.79 2.79 9.12
C LEU A 196 -1.80 2.64 7.98
N HIS A 197 -1.78 1.49 7.31
CA HIS A 197 -2.62 1.24 6.14
C HIS A 197 -2.94 -0.25 5.93
N CYS A 198 -3.94 -0.51 5.09
CA CYS A 198 -4.29 -1.83 4.56
C CYS A 198 -4.87 -1.73 3.15
N ALA A 199 -4.88 -2.86 2.44
CA ALA A 199 -5.69 -2.99 1.24
C ALA A 199 -7.18 -2.96 1.62
N ALA A 200 -7.97 -2.16 0.91
CA ALA A 200 -9.42 -2.02 1.12
C ALA A 200 -10.22 -3.06 0.34
N ILE A 201 -9.87 -4.34 0.49
CA ILE A 201 -10.47 -5.47 -0.25
C ILE A 201 -11.78 -5.88 0.43
N SER A 202 -12.83 -6.11 -0.36
CA SER A 202 -14.11 -6.64 0.13
C SER A 202 -14.01 -8.13 0.44
N ASN A 203 -14.62 -8.56 1.55
CA ASN A 203 -14.69 -9.97 1.93
C ASN A 203 -15.71 -10.79 1.13
N ASP A 204 -16.60 -10.14 0.38
CA ASP A 204 -17.73 -10.79 -0.31
C ASP A 204 -17.39 -11.34 -1.69
N ARG A 205 -16.18 -11.09 -2.18
CA ARG A 205 -15.76 -11.45 -3.54
C ARG A 205 -14.50 -12.30 -3.52
N MET A 206 -14.55 -13.41 -4.26
CA MET A 206 -13.38 -14.22 -4.50
C MET A 206 -12.39 -13.48 -5.41
N LEU A 207 -11.13 -13.38 -4.97
CA LEU A 207 -10.07 -12.72 -5.73
C LEU A 207 -9.59 -13.66 -6.87
N PRO A 208 -9.70 -13.24 -8.15
CA PRO A 208 -9.21 -14.04 -9.26
C PRO A 208 -7.69 -14.22 -9.19
N PRO A 209 -7.17 -15.45 -9.38
CA PRO A 209 -5.73 -15.71 -9.39
C PRO A 209 -5.09 -15.41 -10.76
N VAL A 210 -5.70 -14.53 -11.56
CA VAL A 210 -5.27 -14.16 -12.91
C VAL A 210 -4.93 -12.66 -12.90
N PRO A 211 -3.70 -12.23 -13.26
CA PRO A 211 -3.28 -10.83 -13.17
C PRO A 211 -4.22 -9.83 -13.85
N ARG A 212 -4.73 -10.15 -15.04
CA ARG A 212 -5.63 -9.27 -15.81
C ARG A 212 -7.01 -9.10 -15.19
N ASP A 213 -7.53 -10.16 -14.57
CA ASP A 213 -8.88 -10.17 -13.99
C ASP A 213 -8.87 -9.81 -12.50
N GLY A 214 -7.76 -10.05 -11.81
CA GLY A 214 -7.62 -9.93 -10.37
C GLY A 214 -7.09 -8.60 -9.89
N ARG A 215 -6.86 -8.51 -8.57
CA ARG A 215 -6.30 -7.33 -7.91
C ARG A 215 -4.79 -7.24 -8.13
N LEU A 216 -4.39 -6.94 -9.36
CA LEU A 216 -3.00 -6.68 -9.72
C LEU A 216 -2.59 -5.25 -9.37
N THR A 217 -1.53 -5.13 -8.57
CA THR A 217 -0.83 -3.87 -8.32
C THR A 217 0.67 -4.02 -8.52
N ILE A 218 1.38 -2.90 -8.61
CA ILE A 218 2.82 -2.84 -8.34
C ILE A 218 3.01 -2.14 -7.00
N ALA A 219 3.60 -2.87 -6.04
CA ALA A 219 4.05 -2.30 -4.77
C ALA A 219 5.52 -1.90 -4.90
N SER A 220 5.83 -0.61 -4.76
CA SER A 220 7.20 -0.09 -4.83
C SER A 220 7.59 0.58 -3.53
N PHE A 221 8.83 0.39 -3.12
CA PHE A 221 9.38 0.95 -1.88
C PHE A 221 10.64 1.71 -2.21
N LEU A 222 10.77 2.91 -1.64
CA LEU A 222 11.84 3.82 -1.95
C LEU A 222 12.48 4.37 -0.68
N SER A 223 13.76 4.67 -0.77
CA SER A 223 14.53 5.36 0.27
C SER A 223 15.12 6.66 -0.27
N ALA A 224 15.02 7.72 0.51
CA ALA A 224 15.76 8.96 0.31
C ALA A 224 17.17 8.79 0.89
N ALA A 225 18.14 8.59 0.00
CA ALA A 225 19.52 8.22 0.30
C ALA A 225 20.50 9.39 0.30
#